data_AF-A0A1I2KRU6-F1
#
_entry.id   AF-A0A1I2KRU6-F1
#
_cell.length_a   1.000
_cell.length_b   1.000
_cell.length_c   1.000
_cell.angle_alpha   90.00
_cell.angle_beta   90.00
_cell.angle_gamma   90.00
#
_symmetry.space_group_name_H-M   'P 1'
#
loop_
_entity.id
_entity.type
_entity.pdbx_description
1 polymer ?
#
loop_
_entity_poly.entity_id
_entity_poly.type
_entity_poly.pdbx_seq_one_letter_code
_entity_poly.pdbx_strand_id
1 'polypeptide(L)'
;MSAVGPVTGSATAGFGYSPYTPPSPGGRPSAGGEKKKRPVDWHSVLTELEGEVLAAEETMARGRAEEIATWGRRATDWVPPSDLGPLPDDLRERAALLLQHQLAVAEALVERITQSQKQREVAARMSYTPSRTVPSFFDEAL
;
A
#
# COMPACT_ATOMS: atom_id res chain seq x y z
N MET A 1 40.27 23.76 26.01
CA MET A 1 39.98 24.67 27.14
C MET A 1 39.56 26.02 26.58
N SER A 2 38.46 26.58 27.11
CA SER A 2 37.80 27.87 26.80
C SER A 2 37.20 28.00 25.38
N ALA A 3 35.89 28.01 25.13
CA ALA A 3 34.74 28.75 25.68
C ALA A 3 34.74 30.26 25.36
N VAL A 4 33.90 30.68 24.40
CA VAL A 4 33.23 31.99 24.36
C VAL A 4 31.86 31.83 23.70
N GLY A 5 30.82 32.28 24.41
CA GLY A 5 29.41 32.32 24.00
C GLY A 5 29.03 33.58 23.20
N PRO A 6 27.74 33.95 23.15
CA PRO A 6 27.05 34.31 21.91
C PRO A 6 26.97 35.82 21.62
N VAL A 7 26.73 36.16 20.35
CA VAL A 7 26.28 37.51 19.94
C VAL A 7 24.80 37.46 19.58
N THR A 8 23.99 38.06 20.44
CA THR A 8 22.62 38.47 20.12
C THR A 8 22.72 39.87 19.50
N GLY A 9 22.29 40.02 18.25
CA GLY A 9 22.26 41.30 17.55
C GLY A 9 20.96 41.42 16.77
N SER A 10 19.98 42.10 17.37
CA SER A 10 18.74 42.51 16.74
C SER A 10 19.03 43.63 15.74
N ALA A 11 18.60 43.46 14.48
CA ALA A 11 18.51 44.54 13.52
C ALA A 11 17.12 44.53 12.90
N THR A 12 16.35 45.54 13.28
CA THR A 12 15.06 45.91 12.74
C THR A 12 15.24 46.50 11.34
N ALA A 13 14.66 45.89 10.32
CA ALA A 13 14.25 46.53 9.09
C ALA A 13 12.91 45.89 8.74
N GLY A 14 11.79 46.59 8.76
CA GLY A 14 11.58 47.80 7.96
C GLY A 14 10.52 47.42 6.93
N PHE A 15 9.28 47.72 7.28
CA PHE A 15 8.04 47.41 6.60
C PHE A 15 8.04 47.70 5.09
N GLY A 16 7.61 46.71 4.31
CA GLY A 16 6.89 46.92 3.06
C GLY A 16 5.46 46.40 3.22
N TYR A 17 4.54 47.25 3.67
CA TYR A 17 3.10 46.96 3.62
C TYR A 17 2.68 46.96 2.15
N SER A 18 2.25 45.80 1.63
CA SER A 18 1.49 45.72 0.38
C SER A 18 0.00 45.88 0.71
N PRO A 19 -0.66 46.99 0.34
CA PRO A 19 -2.01 47.30 0.81
C PRO A 19 -3.14 46.58 0.05
N TYR A 20 -2.84 45.57 -0.79
CA TYR A 20 -3.88 44.82 -1.50
C TYR A 20 -3.55 43.32 -1.54
N THR A 21 -3.90 42.62 -0.46
CA THR A 21 -4.22 41.19 -0.53
C THR A 21 -5.72 41.05 -0.39
N PRO A 22 -6.46 40.62 -1.43
CA PRO A 22 -7.89 40.38 -1.29
C PRO A 22 -8.13 39.23 -0.30
N PRO A 23 -9.18 39.31 0.55
CA PRO A 23 -9.51 38.21 1.46
C PRO A 23 -9.98 37.01 0.63
N SER A 24 -9.22 35.91 0.70
CA SER A 24 -9.66 34.61 0.18
C SER A 24 -10.81 34.11 1.05
N PRO A 25 -12.03 33.91 0.52
CA PRO A 25 -13.13 33.43 1.33
C PRO A 25 -13.02 31.91 1.50
N GLY A 26 -12.92 31.47 2.76
CA GLY A 26 -13.40 30.13 3.13
C GLY A 26 -12.35 29.03 3.22
N GLY A 27 -11.27 29.26 3.99
CA GLY A 27 -10.61 28.15 4.69
C GLY A 27 -11.54 27.61 5.77
N ARG A 28 -12.50 26.76 5.39
CA ARG A 28 -13.25 25.95 6.36
C ARG A 28 -12.24 25.04 7.08
N PRO A 29 -12.17 25.02 8.42
CA PRO A 29 -11.52 23.92 9.09
C PRO A 29 -12.28 22.65 8.67
N SER A 30 -11.56 21.72 8.05
CA SER A 30 -12.09 20.40 7.72
C SER A 30 -12.52 19.79 9.05
N ALA A 31 -13.82 19.90 9.34
CA ALA A 31 -14.44 19.22 10.45
C ALA A 31 -14.12 17.75 10.24
N GLY A 32 -13.20 17.22 11.05
CA GLY A 32 -13.06 15.81 11.31
C GLY A 32 -14.37 15.34 11.91
N GLY A 33 -15.37 15.19 11.04
CA GLY A 33 -16.58 14.47 11.35
C GLY A 33 -16.10 13.06 11.60
N GLU A 34 -15.94 12.75 12.88
CA GLU A 34 -16.08 11.40 13.39
C GLU A 34 -17.30 10.83 12.66
N LYS A 35 -17.02 10.02 11.63
CA LYS A 35 -18.07 9.34 10.90
C LYS A 35 -18.72 8.47 11.95
N LYS A 36 -19.84 8.92 12.52
CA LYS A 36 -20.72 8.12 13.38
C LYS A 36 -20.86 6.79 12.66
N LYS A 37 -20.14 5.77 13.14
CA LYS A 37 -20.15 4.42 12.55
C LYS A 37 -21.61 4.02 12.56
N ARG A 38 -22.23 3.98 11.38
CA ARG A 38 -23.58 3.43 11.25
C ARG A 38 -23.51 2.00 11.80
N PRO A 39 -24.51 1.53 12.55
CA PRO A 39 -24.56 0.13 12.97
C PRO A 39 -24.39 -0.73 11.72
N VAL A 40 -23.34 -1.55 11.74
CA VAL A 40 -22.95 -2.37 10.62
C VAL A 40 -23.92 -3.55 10.56
N ASP A 41 -24.40 -3.88 9.38
CA ASP A 41 -25.33 -4.98 9.14
C ASP A 41 -24.60 -6.16 8.48
N TRP A 42 -24.88 -7.38 8.96
CA TRP A 42 -24.24 -8.61 8.48
C TRP A 42 -24.43 -8.83 6.99
N HIS A 43 -25.59 -8.49 6.41
CA HIS A 43 -25.82 -8.65 4.98
C HIS A 43 -24.91 -7.74 4.16
N SER A 44 -24.78 -6.49 4.60
CA SER A 44 -23.93 -5.50 3.94
C SER A 44 -22.46 -5.94 4.00
N VAL A 45 -22.00 -6.40 5.15
CA VAL A 45 -20.62 -6.88 5.33
C VAL A 45 -20.31 -8.10 4.47
N LEU A 46 -21.18 -9.11 4.45
CA LEU A 46 -20.96 -10.29 3.61
C LEU A 46 -20.95 -9.92 2.12
N THR A 47 -21.80 -8.98 1.70
CA THR A 47 -21.84 -8.50 0.31
C THR A 47 -20.57 -7.73 -0.06
N GLU A 48 -20.04 -6.90 0.84
CA GLU A 48 -18.75 -6.23 0.63
C GLU A 48 -17.60 -7.23 0.53
N LEU A 49 -17.56 -8.22 1.43
CA LEU A 49 -16.53 -9.27 1.41
C LEU A 49 -16.59 -10.12 0.14
N GLU A 50 -17.78 -10.49 -0.34
CA GLU A 50 -17.97 -11.16 -1.62
C GLU A 50 -17.43 -10.32 -2.79
N GLY A 51 -17.71 -9.01 -2.78
CA GLY A 51 -17.19 -8.09 -3.77
C GLY A 51 -15.66 -8.01 -3.77
N GLU A 52 -15.02 -8.04 -2.60
CA GLU A 52 -13.56 -8.06 -2.50
C GLU A 52 -12.95 -9.34 -3.07
N VAL A 53 -13.58 -10.50 -2.86
CA VAL A 53 -13.13 -11.78 -3.42
C VAL A 53 -13.20 -11.75 -4.95
N LEU A 54 -14.33 -11.29 -5.51
CA LEU A 54 -14.48 -11.17 -6.96
C LEU A 54 -13.48 -10.20 -7.57
N ALA A 55 -13.18 -9.09 -6.88
CA ALA A 55 -12.16 -8.14 -7.33
C ALA A 55 -10.75 -8.76 -7.33
N ALA A 56 -10.43 -9.60 -6.34
CA ALA A 56 -9.16 -10.31 -6.29
C ALA A 56 -9.04 -11.31 -7.46
N GLU A 57 -10.09 -12.08 -7.72
CA GLU A 57 -10.16 -13.00 -8.86
C GLU A 57 -10.01 -12.29 -10.19
N GLU A 58 -10.70 -11.17 -10.39
CA GLU A 58 -10.58 -10.38 -11.61
C GLU A 58 -9.16 -9.83 -11.80
N THR A 59 -8.53 -9.38 -10.71
CA THR A 59 -7.13 -8.92 -10.73
C THR A 59 -6.19 -10.06 -11.16
N MET A 60 -6.40 -11.27 -10.64
CA MET A 60 -5.62 -12.45 -11.03
C MET A 60 -5.87 -12.85 -12.48
N ALA A 61 -7.11 -12.79 -12.96
CA ALA A 61 -7.47 -13.11 -14.34
C ALA A 61 -6.79 -12.16 -15.35
N ARG A 62 -6.62 -10.89 -14.99
CA ARG A 62 -5.88 -9.90 -15.81
C ARG A 62 -4.36 -10.11 -15.79
N GLY A 63 -3.81 -10.92 -14.87
CA GLY A 63 -2.41 -11.32 -14.85
C GLY A 63 -1.41 -10.20 -14.49
N ARG A 64 -1.86 -9.08 -13.92
CA ARG A 64 -0.99 -7.94 -13.58
C ARG A 64 -0.29 -8.16 -12.24
N ALA A 65 0.92 -8.69 -12.28
CA ALA A 65 1.71 -9.10 -11.11
C ALA A 65 1.84 -8.01 -10.01
N GLU A 66 1.98 -6.74 -10.37
CA GLU A 66 2.11 -5.65 -9.39
C GLU A 66 0.81 -5.39 -8.61
N GLU A 67 -0.33 -5.53 -9.27
CA GLU A 67 -1.63 -5.39 -8.62
C GLU A 67 -1.95 -6.59 -7.74
N ILE A 68 -1.60 -7.79 -8.21
CA ILE A 68 -1.68 -9.02 -7.42
C ILE A 68 -0.82 -8.87 -6.15
N ALA A 69 0.40 -8.33 -6.24
CA ALA A 69 1.23 -8.07 -5.06
C ALA A 69 0.66 -7.03 -4.09
N THR A 70 -0.24 -6.16 -4.55
CA THR A 70 -0.90 -5.14 -3.71
C THR A 70 -1.94 -5.79 -2.79
N TRP A 71 -2.58 -6.88 -3.21
CA TRP A 71 -3.49 -7.66 -2.37
C TRP A 71 -2.82 -8.23 -1.13
N GLY A 72 -1.56 -8.69 -1.24
CA GLY A 72 -0.79 -9.17 -0.08
C GLY A 72 -0.56 -8.09 0.98
N ARG A 73 -0.37 -6.82 0.57
CA ARG A 73 -0.27 -5.69 1.51
C ARG A 73 -1.63 -5.38 2.13
N ARG A 74 -2.68 -5.28 1.32
CA ARG A 74 -4.06 -5.01 1.79
C ARG A 74 -4.52 -6.02 2.83
N ALA A 75 -4.20 -7.31 2.64
CA ALA A 75 -4.56 -8.36 3.59
C ALA A 75 -3.90 -8.17 4.97
N THR A 76 -2.68 -7.63 5.01
CA THR A 76 -1.98 -7.33 6.27
C THR A 76 -2.66 -6.21 7.06
N ASP A 77 -3.23 -5.22 6.35
CA ASP A 77 -3.89 -4.05 6.94
C ASP A 77 -5.39 -4.29 7.23
N TRP A 78 -5.92 -5.48 6.91
CA TRP A 78 -7.34 -5.77 7.06
C TRP A 78 -7.72 -5.89 8.54
N VAL A 79 -8.77 -5.16 8.93
CA VAL A 79 -9.33 -5.19 10.28
C VAL A 79 -10.76 -5.74 10.18
N PRO A 80 -11.11 -6.81 10.91
CA PRO A 80 -12.45 -7.36 10.87
C PRO A 80 -13.47 -6.35 11.42
N PRO A 81 -14.68 -6.29 10.85
CA PRO A 81 -15.73 -5.41 11.33
C PRO A 81 -16.11 -5.77 12.77
N SER A 82 -16.08 -4.78 13.65
CA SER A 82 -16.56 -4.85 15.03
C SER A 82 -18.06 -4.49 15.11
N ASP A 83 -18.70 -4.83 16.22
CA ASP A 83 -20.06 -4.36 16.57
C ASP A 83 -21.23 -4.96 15.77
N LEU A 84 -21.02 -6.10 15.09
CA LEU A 84 -22.04 -6.79 14.28
C LEU A 84 -23.00 -7.70 15.07
N GLY A 85 -22.70 -8.00 16.33
CA GLY A 85 -23.43 -9.02 17.10
C GLY A 85 -23.25 -10.44 16.51
N PRO A 86 -24.01 -11.45 16.98
CA PRO A 86 -23.91 -12.80 16.46
C PRO A 86 -24.39 -12.90 15.02
N LEU A 87 -23.76 -13.78 14.22
CA LEU A 87 -24.19 -14.06 12.85
C LEU A 87 -25.60 -14.71 12.84
N PRO A 88 -26.56 -14.14 12.09
CA PRO A 88 -27.89 -14.72 11.87
C PRO A 88 -27.82 -16.14 11.27
N ASP A 89 -28.76 -17.01 11.67
CA ASP A 89 -28.78 -18.42 11.26
C ASP A 89 -28.94 -18.60 9.74
N ASP A 90 -29.76 -17.75 9.12
CA ASP A 90 -30.02 -17.71 7.68
C ASP A 90 -28.79 -17.34 6.85
N LEU A 91 -27.83 -16.64 7.45
CA LEU A 91 -26.58 -16.25 6.79
C LEU A 91 -25.43 -17.23 7.01
N ARG A 92 -25.58 -18.25 7.87
CA ARG A 92 -24.48 -19.19 8.19
C ARG A 92 -23.97 -19.92 6.97
N GLU A 93 -24.86 -20.46 6.15
CA GLU A 93 -24.49 -21.20 4.94
C GLU A 93 -23.75 -20.30 3.95
N ARG A 94 -24.29 -19.10 3.70
CA ARG A 94 -23.67 -18.10 2.82
C ARG A 94 -22.28 -17.71 3.31
N ALA A 95 -22.13 -17.41 4.59
CA ALA A 95 -20.83 -17.08 5.18
C ALA A 95 -19.83 -18.24 5.08
N ALA A 96 -20.27 -19.49 5.28
CA ALA A 96 -19.42 -20.66 5.18
C ALA A 96 -18.94 -20.93 3.74
N LEU A 97 -19.82 -20.74 2.74
CA LEU A 97 -19.45 -20.85 1.33
C LEU A 97 -18.48 -19.73 0.93
N LEU A 98 -18.75 -18.50 1.37
CA LEU A 98 -17.85 -17.36 1.14
C LEU A 98 -16.46 -17.62 1.73
N LEU A 99 -16.38 -18.12 2.96
CA LEU A 99 -15.10 -18.43 3.59
C LEU A 99 -14.30 -19.48 2.82
N GLN A 100 -14.96 -20.55 2.35
CA GLN A 100 -14.30 -21.56 1.52
C GLN A 100 -13.76 -20.96 0.22
N HIS A 101 -14.55 -20.10 -0.42
CA HIS A 101 -14.14 -19.40 -1.64
C HIS A 101 -12.96 -18.46 -1.37
N GLN A 102 -13.00 -17.70 -0.27
CA GLN A 102 -11.91 -16.84 0.17
C GLN A 102 -10.60 -17.60 0.35
N LEU A 103 -10.64 -18.78 0.97
CA LEU A 103 -9.44 -19.60 1.18
C LEU A 103 -8.86 -20.09 -0.16
N ALA A 104 -9.71 -20.58 -1.06
CA ALA A 104 -9.26 -21.02 -2.39
C ALA A 104 -8.63 -19.88 -3.21
N VAL A 105 -9.23 -18.68 -3.16
CA VAL A 105 -8.71 -17.47 -3.83
C VAL A 105 -7.40 -17.01 -3.19
N ALA A 106 -7.29 -17.06 -1.85
CA ALA A 106 -6.09 -16.70 -1.14
C ALA A 106 -4.92 -17.63 -1.49
N GLU A 107 -5.17 -18.94 -1.59
CA GLU A 107 -4.16 -19.92 -2.02
C GLU A 107 -3.65 -19.61 -3.43
N ALA A 108 -4.56 -19.39 -4.39
CA ALA A 108 -4.22 -19.02 -5.76
C ALA A 108 -3.44 -17.69 -5.83
N LEU A 109 -3.81 -16.72 -5.00
CA LEU A 109 -3.15 -15.43 -4.92
C LEU A 109 -1.70 -15.58 -4.45
N VAL A 110 -1.47 -16.34 -3.38
CA VAL A 110 -0.11 -16.61 -2.86
C VAL A 110 0.74 -17.32 -3.89
N GLU A 111 0.19 -18.32 -4.59
CA GLU A 111 0.90 -19.03 -5.65
C GLU A 111 1.35 -18.06 -6.76
N ARG A 112 0.46 -17.18 -7.23
CA ARG A 112 0.79 -16.17 -8.25
C ARG A 112 1.87 -15.19 -7.81
N ILE A 113 1.79 -14.69 -6.57
CA ILE A 113 2.80 -13.78 -6.02
C ILE A 113 4.16 -14.45 -5.99
N THR A 114 4.25 -15.68 -5.48
CA THR A 114 5.53 -16.41 -5.39
C THR A 114 6.09 -16.77 -6.77
N GLN A 115 5.23 -17.15 -7.73
CA GLN A 115 5.64 -17.40 -9.12
C GLN A 115 6.24 -16.15 -9.76
N SER A 116 5.61 -14.98 -9.59
CA SER A 116 6.11 -13.72 -10.13
C SER A 116 7.46 -13.33 -9.54
N GLN A 117 7.69 -13.54 -8.23
CA GLN A 117 8.96 -13.23 -7.58
C GLN A 117 10.11 -14.10 -8.13
N LYS A 118 9.87 -15.41 -8.28
CA LYS A 118 10.86 -16.34 -8.87
C LYS A 118 11.25 -15.93 -10.28
N GLN A 119 10.28 -15.52 -11.11
CA GLN A 119 10.55 -15.04 -12.47
C GLN A 119 11.45 -13.79 -12.47
N ARG A 120 11.17 -12.83 -11.57
CA ARG A 120 11.98 -11.62 -11.42
C ARG A 120 13.41 -11.92 -10.96
N GLU A 121 13.57 -12.84 -10.01
CA GLU A 121 14.89 -13.26 -9.52
C GLU A 121 15.73 -13.92 -10.62
N VAL A 122 15.12 -14.82 -11.41
CA VAL A 122 15.77 -15.45 -12.57
C VAL A 122 16.19 -14.42 -13.60
N ALA A 123 15.30 -13.47 -13.94
CA ALA A 123 15.61 -12.39 -14.88
C ALA A 123 16.76 -11.50 -14.37
N ALA A 124 16.75 -11.16 -13.08
CA ALA A 124 17.84 -10.39 -12.46
C ALA A 124 19.18 -11.13 -12.57
N ARG A 125 19.20 -12.44 -12.30
CA ARG A 125 20.42 -13.26 -12.42
C ARG A 125 20.95 -13.32 -13.85
N MET A 126 20.07 -13.41 -14.85
CA MET A 126 20.47 -13.39 -16.26
C MET A 126 21.04 -12.03 -16.68
N SER A 127 20.45 -10.93 -16.18
CA SER A 127 20.93 -9.57 -16.45
C SER A 127 22.32 -9.29 -15.87
N TYR A 128 22.68 -9.94 -14.76
CA TYR A 128 24.00 -9.87 -14.12
C TYR A 128 25.00 -10.89 -14.69
N THR A 129 25.02 -11.11 -16.00
CA THR A 129 26.13 -11.84 -16.62
C THR A 129 27.42 -11.02 -16.44
N PRO A 130 28.47 -11.51 -15.75
CA PRO A 130 29.70 -10.77 -15.59
C PRO A 130 30.28 -10.47 -16.98
N SER A 131 30.65 -9.20 -17.21
CA SER A 131 31.30 -8.75 -18.44
C SER A 131 32.41 -9.74 -18.81
N ARG A 132 32.32 -10.31 -20.01
CA ARG A 132 33.26 -11.28 -20.57
C ARG A 132 34.70 -10.87 -20.20
N THR A 133 35.40 -11.72 -19.44
CA THR A 133 36.81 -11.48 -19.08
C THR A 133 37.60 -11.29 -20.37
N VAL A 134 38.05 -10.06 -20.63
CA VAL A 134 38.89 -9.76 -21.79
C VAL A 134 40.27 -10.35 -21.49
N PRO A 135 40.80 -11.26 -22.32
CA PRO A 135 42.14 -11.77 -22.11
C PRO A 135 43.15 -10.62 -22.16
N SER A 136 43.93 -10.47 -21.10
CA SER A 136 45.02 -9.50 -21.02
C SER A 136 46.32 -10.20 -21.40
N PHE A 137 46.97 -9.73 -22.47
CA PHE A 137 48.24 -10.24 -22.94
C PHE A 137 49.36 -9.35 -22.39
N PHE A 138 50.33 -9.96 -21.74
CA PHE A 138 51.57 -9.29 -21.32
C PHE A 138 52.63 -9.59 -22.39
N ASP A 139 53.17 -8.54 -23.00
CA ASP A 139 54.30 -8.63 -23.93
C ASP A 139 55.59 -8.46 -23.11
N GLU A 140 56.45 -9.47 -23.13
CA GLU A 140 57.74 -9.46 -22.47
C GLU A 140 58.81 -9.31 -23.55
N ALA A 141 59.39 -8.11 -23.66
CA ALA A 141 60.47 -7.83 -24.59
C ALA A 141 61.82 -8.23 -23.97
N LEU A 142 62.54 -9.13 -24.66
CA LEU A 142 63.91 -9.58 -24.36
C LEU A 142 64.97 -8.53 -24.72
#